data_AF-A0A8H6W4Z9-F1
#
_entry.id   AF-A0A8H6W4Z9-F1
#
_cell.length_a   1.000
_cell.length_b   1.000
_cell.length_c   1.000
_cell.angle_alpha   90.00
_cell.angle_beta   90.00
_cell.angle_gamma   90.00
#
_symmetry.space_group_name_H-M   'P 1'
#
loop_
_entity.id
_entity.type
_entity.pdbx_description
1 polymer ?
#
loop_
_entity_poly.entity_id
_entity_poly.type
_entity_poly.pdbx_seq_one_letter_code
_entity_poly.pdbx_strand_id
1 'polypeptide(L)'
;MRMTQKERGTFFQEKYQWDLLASRSIWAFGPDENGPNILLDDTLPSQIDKKMLGTVKDHIKQGFQWGAREGPLCDEPMRNVKFRLLDASLAQEPIFRGGGQIVPTARRVCYSSFLMAAPRLMEPIYYVEVQAPADCISAVYTVLARRRGHVTQDIPKAGSPLYTVKALIPVIDANGFETDLRTATQGQAFCLQVFDHWAVVPGDPTDSSIKLRPLEPASGQALARDLVLKTRRRKGLGEQIAVSKYLDDEFVLALSASGHADLLG
;
A
#
# COMPACT_ATOMS: atom_id res chain seq x y z
N MET A 1 -1.13 -14.81 -20.59
CA MET A 1 -1.76 -14.28 -21.81
C MET A 1 -2.23 -12.85 -21.50
N ARG A 2 -1.73 -11.82 -22.18
CA ARG A 2 -2.08 -10.42 -21.88
C ARG A 2 -3.51 -10.14 -22.42
N MET A 3 -4.44 -9.77 -21.53
CA MET A 3 -5.80 -9.36 -21.93
C MET A 3 -5.74 -8.13 -22.83
N THR A 4 -6.54 -8.12 -23.89
CA THR A 4 -6.70 -6.95 -24.77
C THR A 4 -7.44 -5.82 -24.05
N GLN A 5 -7.35 -4.59 -24.57
CA GLN A 5 -8.03 -3.43 -23.96
C GLN A 5 -9.55 -3.60 -23.88
N LYS A 6 -10.17 -4.27 -24.87
CA LYS A 6 -11.60 -4.56 -24.88
C LYS A 6 -11.98 -5.57 -23.80
N GLU A 7 -11.24 -6.66 -23.69
CA GLU A 7 -11.46 -7.69 -22.67
C GLU A 7 -11.26 -7.14 -21.25
N ARG A 8 -10.23 -6.31 -21.04
CA ARG A 8 -10.04 -5.60 -19.76
C ARG A 8 -11.21 -4.69 -19.43
N GLY A 9 -11.70 -3.93 -20.41
CA GLY A 9 -12.86 -3.05 -20.22
C GLY A 9 -14.09 -3.83 -19.76
N THR A 10 -14.41 -4.93 -20.44
CA THR A 10 -15.52 -5.83 -20.07
C THR A 10 -15.32 -6.43 -18.68
N PHE A 11 -14.11 -6.90 -18.35
CA PHE A 11 -13.80 -7.46 -17.03
C PHE A 11 -14.06 -6.48 -15.89
N PHE A 12 -13.60 -5.23 -16.01
CA PHE A 12 -13.83 -4.21 -14.98
C PHE A 12 -15.30 -3.76 -14.90
N GLN A 13 -16.01 -3.76 -16.02
CA GLN A 13 -17.44 -3.46 -16.05
C GLN A 13 -18.25 -4.57 -15.35
N GLU A 14 -18.02 -5.83 -15.68
CA GLU A 14 -18.79 -6.97 -15.15
C GLU A 14 -18.46 -7.26 -13.68
N LYS A 15 -17.17 -7.29 -13.31
CA LYS A 15 -16.76 -7.69 -11.96
C LYS A 15 -16.78 -6.55 -10.94
N TYR A 16 -16.44 -5.34 -11.38
CA TYR A 16 -16.24 -4.19 -10.48
C TYR A 16 -17.18 -3.02 -10.77
N GLN A 17 -18.12 -3.16 -11.72
CA GLN A 17 -19.11 -2.15 -12.06
C GLN A 17 -18.49 -0.80 -12.47
N TRP A 18 -17.32 -0.85 -13.12
CA TRP A 18 -16.71 0.37 -13.64
C TRP A 18 -17.48 0.88 -14.85
N ASP A 19 -17.51 2.21 -15.00
CA ASP A 19 -17.97 2.84 -16.23
C ASP A 19 -17.12 2.42 -17.43
N LEU A 20 -17.76 2.30 -18.59
CA LEU A 20 -17.15 1.85 -19.84
C LEU A 20 -16.04 2.79 -20.32
N LEU A 21 -16.19 4.10 -20.09
CA LEU A 21 -15.16 5.07 -20.46
C LEU A 21 -13.91 4.85 -19.60
N ALA A 22 -14.07 4.80 -18.28
CA ALA A 22 -12.96 4.61 -17.35
C ALA A 22 -12.28 3.24 -17.51
N SER A 23 -13.05 2.17 -17.76
CA SER A 23 -12.51 0.81 -17.90
C SER A 23 -11.67 0.63 -19.17
N ARG A 24 -11.98 1.36 -20.24
CA ARG A 24 -11.21 1.36 -21.49
C ARG A 24 -9.99 2.27 -21.42
N SER A 25 -9.96 3.27 -20.56
CA SER A 25 -8.87 4.24 -20.46
C SER A 25 -7.72 3.85 -19.52
N ILE A 26 -7.61 2.57 -19.16
CA ILE A 26 -6.49 2.06 -18.35
C ILE A 26 -5.20 2.08 -19.17
N TRP A 27 -4.19 2.80 -18.67
CA TRP A 27 -2.90 2.95 -19.33
C TRP A 27 -1.87 1.93 -18.89
N ALA A 28 -1.75 1.70 -17.58
CA ALA A 28 -0.76 0.81 -17.01
C ALA A 28 -1.18 0.29 -15.64
N PHE A 29 -0.60 -0.85 -15.27
CA PHE A 29 -0.51 -1.31 -13.90
C PHE A 29 0.88 -1.00 -13.35
N GLY A 30 1.01 -0.82 -12.03
CA GLY A 30 2.27 -0.47 -11.39
C GLY A 30 2.42 -1.09 -9.99
N PRO A 31 3.65 -1.30 -9.48
CA PRO A 31 4.93 -0.82 -10.03
C PRO A 31 5.45 -1.59 -11.25
N ASP A 32 5.11 -2.88 -11.36
CA ASP A 32 5.41 -3.69 -12.55
C ASP A 32 4.14 -3.93 -13.38
N GLU A 33 4.25 -4.61 -14.52
CA GLU A 33 3.10 -4.82 -15.42
C GLU A 33 1.90 -5.56 -14.79
N ASN A 34 2.14 -6.33 -13.71
CA ASN A 34 1.11 -7.04 -12.94
C ASN A 34 0.96 -6.46 -11.52
N GLY A 35 1.31 -5.19 -11.35
CA GLY A 35 1.27 -4.54 -10.04
C GLY A 35 -0.16 -4.21 -9.57
N PRO A 36 -0.34 -3.98 -8.25
CA PRO A 36 -1.63 -3.75 -7.61
C PRO A 36 -2.18 -2.33 -7.77
N ASN A 37 -1.50 -1.45 -8.52
CA ASN A 37 -1.92 -0.06 -8.75
C ASN A 37 -2.35 0.13 -10.19
N ILE A 38 -3.27 1.07 -10.43
CA ILE A 38 -3.84 1.35 -11.75
C ILE A 38 -3.61 2.82 -12.10
N LEU A 39 -3.11 3.07 -13.31
CA LEU A 39 -3.10 4.39 -13.93
C LEU A 39 -4.18 4.44 -15.02
N LEU A 40 -5.08 5.42 -14.91
CA LEU A 40 -6.10 5.69 -15.93
C LEU A 40 -6.04 7.13 -16.43
N ASP A 41 -6.48 7.28 -17.68
CA ASP A 41 -6.72 8.56 -18.30
C ASP A 41 -8.20 8.93 -18.20
N ASP A 42 -8.47 10.00 -17.46
CA ASP A 42 -9.81 10.53 -17.25
C ASP A 42 -9.96 11.93 -17.87
N THR A 43 -8.98 12.34 -18.68
CA THR A 43 -8.99 13.64 -19.36
C THR A 43 -10.06 13.63 -20.47
N LEU A 44 -10.73 14.77 -20.68
CA LEU A 44 -11.72 14.88 -21.74
C LEU A 44 -11.07 15.30 -23.07
N PRO A 45 -11.48 14.74 -24.23
CA PRO A 45 -10.96 15.18 -25.54
C PRO A 45 -11.21 16.66 -25.86
N SER A 46 -12.18 17.30 -25.19
CA SER A 46 -12.45 18.73 -25.31
C SER A 46 -11.44 19.61 -24.55
N GLN A 47 -10.75 19.06 -23.55
CA GLN A 47 -9.79 19.78 -22.71
C GLN A 47 -8.37 19.60 -23.24
N ILE A 48 -8.02 18.40 -23.71
CA ILE A 48 -6.66 18.05 -24.13
C ILE A 48 -6.68 17.33 -25.47
N ASP A 49 -5.74 17.69 -26.35
CA ASP A 49 -5.49 16.91 -27.57
C ASP A 49 -4.95 15.52 -27.21
N LYS A 50 -5.79 14.50 -27.39
CA LYS A 50 -5.47 13.09 -27.13
C LYS A 50 -4.30 12.59 -27.97
N LYS A 51 -4.05 13.14 -29.16
CA LYS A 51 -2.88 12.77 -29.97
C LYS A 51 -1.60 13.26 -29.30
N MET A 52 -1.61 14.50 -28.85
CA MET A 52 -0.48 15.09 -28.12
C MET A 52 -0.23 14.35 -26.80
N LEU A 53 -1.27 14.07 -26.02
CA LEU A 53 -1.16 13.29 -24.79
C LEU A 53 -0.60 11.87 -25.05
N GLY A 54 -0.98 11.26 -26.18
CA GLY A 54 -0.46 9.97 -26.62
C GLY A 54 1.06 9.94 -26.77
N THR A 55 1.69 11.05 -27.18
CA THR A 55 3.16 11.11 -27.37
C THR A 55 3.94 11.05 -26.05
N VAL A 56 3.37 11.55 -24.95
CA VAL A 56 4.01 11.55 -23.62
C VAL A 56 3.55 10.40 -22.73
N LYS A 57 2.58 9.60 -23.21
CA LYS A 57 1.97 8.49 -22.48
C LYS A 57 2.99 7.54 -21.87
N ASP A 58 4.02 7.16 -22.62
CA ASP A 58 5.02 6.21 -22.14
C ASP A 58 5.96 6.81 -21.08
N HIS A 59 6.25 8.11 -21.16
CA HIS A 59 6.97 8.83 -20.10
C HIS A 59 6.15 8.92 -18.81
N ILE A 60 4.84 9.18 -18.91
CA ILE A 60 3.95 9.20 -17.74
C ILE A 60 3.88 7.81 -17.10
N LYS A 61 3.75 6.74 -17.90
CA LYS A 61 3.77 5.36 -17.38
C LYS A 61 5.06 5.04 -16.64
N GLN A 62 6.21 5.43 -17.19
CA GLN A 62 7.51 5.21 -16.54
C GLN A 62 7.59 5.96 -15.20
N GLY A 63 7.17 7.23 -15.17
CA GLY A 63 7.13 8.01 -13.93
C GLY A 63 6.18 7.42 -12.89
N PHE A 64 5.01 6.94 -13.32
CA PHE A 64 4.04 6.25 -12.46
C PHE A 64 4.59 4.93 -11.91
N GLN A 65 5.20 4.09 -12.74
CA GLN A 65 5.75 2.80 -12.31
C GLN A 65 6.92 2.99 -11.34
N TRP A 66 7.78 3.97 -11.61
CA TRP A 66 8.86 4.35 -10.71
C TRP A 66 8.31 4.89 -9.37
N GLY A 67 7.37 5.83 -9.44
CA GLY A 67 6.69 6.35 -8.25
C GLY A 67 6.02 5.26 -7.44
N ALA A 68 5.32 4.32 -8.08
CA ALA A 68 4.66 3.19 -7.42
C ALA A 68 5.63 2.19 -6.79
N ARG A 69 6.88 2.13 -7.25
CA ARG A 69 7.89 1.21 -6.72
C ARG A 69 8.49 1.73 -5.41
N GLU A 70 8.72 3.03 -5.34
CA GLU A 70 9.33 3.66 -4.17
C GLU A 70 8.26 4.23 -3.22
N GLY A 71 7.19 4.85 -3.69
CA GLY A 71 6.21 5.47 -2.80
C GLY A 71 6.76 6.64 -1.95
N PRO A 72 5.92 7.53 -1.41
CA PRO A 72 6.40 8.74 -0.71
C PRO A 72 6.62 8.56 0.80
N LEU A 73 6.02 7.54 1.43
CA LEU A 73 6.05 7.39 2.89
C LEU A 73 7.39 6.89 3.42
N CYS A 74 7.99 5.87 2.81
CA CYS A 74 9.21 5.24 3.34
C CYS A 74 10.02 4.51 2.27
N ASP A 75 9.94 4.94 1.00
CA ASP A 75 10.58 4.27 -0.14
C ASP A 75 10.20 2.77 -0.25
N GLU A 76 8.94 2.42 0.03
CA GLU A 76 8.34 1.09 -0.15
C GLU A 76 7.22 1.09 -1.22
N PRO A 77 7.01 -0.04 -1.92
CA PRO A 77 6.02 -0.14 -3.00
C PRO A 77 4.60 0.23 -2.57
N MET A 78 3.95 1.08 -3.38
CA MET A 78 2.53 1.43 -3.20
C MET A 78 1.64 0.24 -3.55
N ARG A 79 0.49 0.13 -2.88
CA ARG A 79 -0.46 -0.97 -3.10
C ARG A 79 -1.90 -0.47 -3.05
N ASN A 80 -2.72 -1.02 -3.95
CA ASN A 80 -4.16 -0.75 -4.02
C ASN A 80 -4.52 0.74 -4.28
N VAL A 81 -3.75 1.41 -5.15
CA VAL A 81 -3.98 2.83 -5.49
C VAL A 81 -4.44 2.99 -6.94
N LYS A 82 -5.49 3.81 -7.13
CA LYS A 82 -6.04 4.19 -8.44
C LYS A 82 -5.65 5.63 -8.76
N PHE A 83 -4.71 5.84 -9.68
CA PHE A 83 -4.30 7.16 -10.17
C PHE A 83 -5.13 7.57 -11.38
N ARG A 84 -5.78 8.74 -11.28
CA ARG A 84 -6.55 9.35 -12.38
C ARG A 84 -5.80 10.55 -12.92
N LEU A 85 -5.45 10.51 -14.20
CA LEU A 85 -4.98 11.68 -14.92
C LEU A 85 -6.20 12.53 -15.27
N LEU A 86 -6.34 13.68 -14.58
CA LEU A 86 -7.47 14.60 -14.75
C LEU A 86 -7.18 15.68 -15.79
N ASP A 87 -5.96 16.21 -15.78
CA ASP A 87 -5.50 17.24 -16.72
C ASP A 87 -3.98 17.10 -16.98
N ALA A 88 -3.50 17.67 -18.08
CA ALA A 88 -2.09 17.72 -18.45
C ALA A 88 -1.78 18.95 -19.33
N SER A 89 -0.94 19.84 -18.82
CA SER A 89 -0.36 20.94 -19.61
C SER A 89 0.89 20.46 -20.35
N LEU A 90 0.87 20.57 -21.68
CA LEU A 90 1.93 20.08 -22.55
C LEU A 90 2.44 21.20 -23.47
N ALA A 91 3.76 21.35 -23.56
CA ALA A 91 4.38 22.25 -24.52
C ALA A 91 4.14 21.78 -25.97
N GLN A 92 4.01 22.72 -26.92
CA GLN A 92 3.72 22.39 -28.31
C GLN A 92 4.89 21.63 -28.96
N GLU A 93 6.10 22.13 -28.81
CA GLU A 93 7.28 21.52 -29.43
C GLU A 93 7.70 20.23 -28.70
N PRO A 94 7.92 19.12 -29.41
CA PRO A 94 8.32 17.85 -28.80
C PRO A 94 9.63 17.90 -27.99
N ILE A 95 10.53 18.83 -28.32
CA ILE A 95 11.82 19.01 -27.63
C ILE A 95 11.65 19.39 -26.15
N PHE A 96 10.53 20.03 -25.79
CA PHE A 96 10.19 20.43 -24.42
C PHE A 96 9.36 19.39 -23.69
N ARG A 97 9.18 18.20 -24.27
CA ARG A 97 8.41 17.09 -23.71
C ARG A 97 9.27 15.83 -23.54
N GLY A 98 10.57 16.02 -23.40
CA GLY A 98 11.52 14.93 -23.23
C GLY A 98 11.25 14.13 -21.95
N GLY A 99 11.60 12.84 -21.98
CA GLY A 99 11.41 11.95 -20.82
C GLY A 99 12.06 12.47 -19.54
N GLY A 100 13.21 13.16 -19.63
CA GLY A 100 13.88 13.77 -18.48
C GLY A 100 13.06 14.85 -17.76
N GLN A 101 12.08 15.47 -18.42
CA GLN A 101 11.19 16.46 -17.81
C GLN A 101 9.88 15.80 -17.35
N ILE A 102 9.29 14.94 -18.17
CA ILE A 102 7.96 14.36 -17.90
C ILE A 102 8.01 13.25 -16.84
N VAL A 103 9.01 12.36 -16.89
CA VAL A 103 9.11 11.21 -15.96
C VAL A 103 9.20 11.65 -14.49
N PRO A 104 10.14 12.53 -14.09
CA PRO A 104 10.22 12.98 -12.68
C PRO A 104 9.00 13.81 -12.28
N THR A 105 8.42 14.60 -13.19
CA THR A 105 7.20 15.37 -12.93
C THR A 105 6.02 14.44 -12.67
N ALA A 106 5.81 13.41 -13.49
CA ALA A 106 4.76 12.41 -13.29
C ALA A 106 4.94 11.67 -11.95
N ARG A 107 6.18 11.33 -11.58
CA ARG A 107 6.50 10.74 -10.28
C ARG A 107 6.11 11.68 -9.12
N ARG A 108 6.48 12.96 -9.22
CA ARG A 108 6.19 13.99 -8.20
C ARG A 108 4.68 14.21 -8.03
N VAL A 109 3.92 14.20 -9.13
CA VAL A 109 2.46 14.26 -9.11
C VAL A 109 1.86 13.03 -8.42
N CYS A 110 2.37 11.83 -8.70
CA CYS A 110 1.90 10.61 -8.01
C CYS A 110 2.11 10.70 -6.49
N TYR A 111 3.23 11.27 -6.04
CA TYR A 111 3.52 11.43 -4.62
C TYR A 111 2.64 12.48 -3.94
N SER A 112 2.48 13.66 -4.53
CA SER A 112 1.61 14.69 -3.98
C SER A 112 0.16 14.21 -3.91
N SER A 113 -0.37 13.60 -4.98
CA SER A 113 -1.74 13.08 -4.97
C SER A 113 -1.95 11.96 -3.95
N PHE A 114 -0.94 11.09 -3.77
CA PHE A 114 -1.03 10.00 -2.79
C PHE A 114 -1.01 10.53 -1.35
N LEU A 115 -0.17 11.51 -1.04
CA LEU A 115 -0.10 12.08 0.30
C LEU A 115 -1.35 12.91 0.65
N MET A 116 -2.01 13.53 -0.33
CA MET A 116 -3.28 14.22 -0.13
C MET A 116 -4.46 13.27 0.14
N ALA A 117 -4.35 11.99 -0.23
CA ALA A 117 -5.44 11.01 -0.15
C ALA A 117 -5.52 10.27 1.21
N ALA A 118 -4.88 10.79 2.26
CA ALA A 118 -4.75 10.15 3.58
C ALA A 118 -4.06 8.76 3.52
N PRO A 119 -2.74 8.74 3.26
CA PRO A 119 -2.01 7.51 3.02
C PRO A 119 -1.94 6.62 4.28
N ARG A 120 -1.96 5.30 4.07
CA ARG A 120 -1.84 4.29 5.14
C ARG A 120 -0.72 3.31 4.84
N LEU A 121 -0.06 2.83 5.89
CA LEU A 121 0.94 1.77 5.78
C LEU A 121 0.23 0.41 5.74
N MET A 122 0.74 -0.51 4.92
CA MET A 122 0.27 -1.91 4.92
C MET A 122 1.37 -2.83 5.46
N GLU A 123 1.00 -3.75 6.34
CA GLU A 123 1.88 -4.82 6.83
C GLU A 123 1.49 -6.17 6.20
N PRO A 124 2.46 -7.06 5.96
CA PRO A 124 2.16 -8.41 5.52
C PRO A 124 1.60 -9.22 6.69
N ILE A 125 0.64 -10.10 6.40
CA ILE A 125 0.01 -11.02 7.33
C ILE A 125 0.35 -12.45 6.93
N TYR A 126 0.79 -13.23 7.92
CA TYR A 126 0.92 -14.68 7.77
C TYR A 126 -0.39 -15.37 8.11
N TYR A 127 -0.78 -16.31 7.26
CA TYR A 127 -1.66 -17.40 7.62
C TYR A 127 -0.85 -18.44 8.37
N VAL A 128 -1.34 -18.81 9.54
CA VAL A 128 -0.73 -19.77 10.44
C VAL A 128 -1.67 -20.94 10.61
N GLU A 129 -1.14 -22.12 10.36
CA GLU A 129 -1.81 -23.38 10.69
C GLU A 129 -1.09 -24.04 11.86
N VAL A 130 -1.78 -24.13 12.99
CA VAL A 130 -1.29 -24.78 14.21
C VAL A 130 -1.96 -26.14 14.37
N GLN A 131 -1.16 -27.19 14.55
CA GLN A 131 -1.65 -28.50 14.97
C GLN A 131 -1.29 -28.69 16.44
N ALA A 132 -2.30 -28.91 17.27
CA ALA A 132 -2.14 -29.09 18.71
C ALA A 132 -3.17 -30.11 19.24
N PRO A 133 -2.87 -30.83 20.33
CA PRO A 133 -3.90 -31.62 21.01
C PRO A 133 -4.91 -30.73 21.74
N ALA A 134 -6.06 -31.30 22.09
CA ALA A 134 -7.23 -30.57 22.60
C ALA A 134 -6.97 -29.78 23.90
N ASP A 135 -6.07 -30.30 24.74
CA ASP A 135 -5.63 -29.71 26.00
C ASP A 135 -4.83 -28.41 25.79
N CYS A 136 -4.04 -28.36 24.72
CA CYS A 136 -3.16 -27.25 24.40
C CYS A 136 -3.84 -26.09 23.66
N ILE A 137 -5.08 -26.26 23.17
CA ILE A 137 -5.77 -25.24 22.38
C ILE A 137 -5.82 -23.90 23.13
N SER A 138 -6.19 -23.91 24.42
CA SER A 138 -6.24 -22.69 25.23
C SER A 138 -4.90 -21.93 25.28
N ALA A 139 -3.78 -22.67 25.31
CA ALA A 139 -2.44 -22.10 25.27
C ALA A 139 -2.14 -21.48 23.89
N VAL A 140 -2.54 -22.14 22.79
CA VAL A 140 -2.40 -21.61 21.41
C VAL A 140 -3.10 -20.25 21.29
N TYR A 141 -4.35 -20.14 21.74
CA TYR A 141 -5.10 -18.88 21.71
C TYR A 141 -4.43 -17.79 22.55
N THR A 142 -3.88 -18.16 23.71
CA THR A 142 -3.18 -17.20 24.58
C THR A 142 -1.91 -16.66 23.92
N VAL A 143 -1.12 -17.50 23.26
CA VAL A 143 0.10 -17.07 22.56
C VAL A 143 -0.24 -16.21 21.35
N LEU A 144 -1.28 -16.58 20.57
CA LEU A 144 -1.74 -15.78 19.44
C LEU A 144 -2.26 -14.40 19.87
N ALA A 145 -3.07 -14.33 20.94
CA ALA A 145 -3.65 -13.08 21.42
C ALA A 145 -2.58 -12.05 21.84
N ARG A 146 -1.43 -12.50 22.37
CA ARG A 146 -0.30 -11.63 22.72
C ARG A 146 0.37 -10.98 21.51
N ARG A 147 0.20 -11.56 20.32
CA ARG A 147 0.90 -11.18 19.08
C ARG A 147 -0.05 -10.64 18.01
N ARG A 148 -1.15 -10.02 18.41
CA ARG A 148 -2.22 -9.50 17.52
C ARG A 148 -2.77 -10.58 16.56
N GLY A 149 -2.66 -11.85 16.94
CA GLY A 149 -3.15 -12.97 16.15
C GLY A 149 -4.67 -13.07 16.22
N HIS A 150 -5.31 -13.27 15.06
CA HIS A 150 -6.74 -13.50 14.95
C HIS A 150 -7.01 -14.94 14.51
N VAL A 151 -7.65 -15.73 15.36
CA VAL A 151 -8.05 -17.10 15.01
C VAL A 151 -9.25 -17.05 14.07
N THR A 152 -9.12 -17.67 12.90
CA THR A 152 -10.17 -17.70 11.88
C THR A 152 -11.05 -18.92 12.03
N GLN A 153 -10.44 -20.09 12.28
CA GLN A 153 -11.15 -21.36 12.37
C GLN A 153 -10.43 -22.31 13.33
N ASP A 154 -11.22 -23.15 13.97
CA ASP A 154 -10.77 -24.24 14.82
C ASP A 154 -11.51 -25.51 14.40
N ILE A 155 -10.77 -26.52 13.93
CA ILE A 155 -11.34 -27.72 13.33
C ILE A 155 -10.66 -28.96 13.92
N PRO A 156 -11.42 -29.91 14.52
CA PRO A 156 -10.86 -31.19 14.93
C PRO A 156 -10.44 -32.00 13.70
N LYS A 157 -9.23 -32.58 13.73
CA LYS A 157 -8.72 -33.39 12.64
C LYS A 157 -9.37 -34.77 12.68
N ALA A 158 -10.21 -35.08 11.68
CA ALA A 158 -10.89 -36.37 11.61
C ALA A 158 -9.91 -37.55 11.67
N GLY A 159 -10.17 -38.51 12.56
CA GLY A 159 -9.30 -39.68 12.77
C GLY A 159 -8.03 -39.42 13.61
N SER A 160 -7.90 -38.26 14.24
CA SER A 160 -6.78 -37.90 15.11
C SER A 160 -7.27 -37.15 16.36
N PRO A 161 -6.60 -37.26 17.52
CA PRO A 161 -6.92 -36.46 18.70
C PRO A 161 -6.45 -34.98 18.60
N LEU A 162 -5.90 -34.59 17.44
CA LEU A 162 -5.37 -33.26 17.19
C LEU A 162 -6.43 -32.31 16.64
N TYR A 163 -6.24 -31.04 16.92
CA TYR A 163 -6.99 -29.92 16.37
C TYR A 163 -6.08 -29.11 15.44
N THR A 164 -6.68 -28.60 14.37
CA THR A 164 -6.05 -27.66 13.46
C THR A 164 -6.65 -26.28 13.69
N VAL A 165 -5.87 -25.39 14.31
CA VAL A 165 -6.22 -23.99 14.53
C VAL A 165 -5.63 -23.16 13.40
N LYS A 166 -6.48 -22.45 12.67
CA LYS A 166 -6.12 -21.55 11.59
C LYS A 166 -6.18 -20.11 12.11
N ALA A 167 -5.13 -19.34 11.89
CA ALA A 167 -5.04 -17.98 12.38
C ALA A 167 -4.32 -17.06 11.40
N LEU A 168 -4.49 -15.76 11.60
CA LEU A 168 -3.78 -14.71 10.89
C LEU A 168 -2.93 -13.93 11.91
N ILE A 169 -1.65 -13.72 11.60
CA ILE A 169 -0.72 -12.97 12.46
C ILE A 169 0.07 -11.96 11.63
N PRO A 170 0.26 -10.72 12.10
CA PRO A 170 1.18 -9.79 11.45
C PRO A 170 2.61 -10.33 11.46
N VAL A 171 3.32 -10.23 10.34
CA VAL A 171 4.68 -10.82 10.20
C VAL A 171 5.66 -10.26 11.24
N ILE A 172 5.56 -8.98 11.58
CA ILE A 172 6.42 -8.36 12.59
C ILE A 172 6.25 -9.01 13.97
N ASP A 173 5.04 -9.43 14.30
CA ASP A 173 4.70 -10.10 15.56
C ASP A 173 4.82 -11.61 15.48
N ALA A 174 5.12 -12.17 14.30
CA ALA A 174 5.35 -13.60 14.11
C ALA A 174 6.78 -14.03 14.49
N ASN A 175 7.69 -13.08 14.68
CA ASN A 175 9.08 -13.39 15.03
C ASN A 175 9.16 -14.12 16.38
N GLY A 176 9.68 -15.36 16.38
CA GLY A 176 9.74 -16.23 17.55
C GLY A 176 8.41 -16.87 17.96
N PHE A 177 7.34 -16.72 17.16
CA PHE A 177 6.03 -17.30 17.46
C PHE A 177 6.07 -18.83 17.60
N GLU A 178 6.77 -19.53 16.71
CA GLU A 178 6.90 -21.00 16.78
C GLU A 178 7.56 -21.45 18.09
N THR A 179 8.62 -20.77 18.51
CA THR A 179 9.35 -21.08 19.74
C THR A 179 8.47 -20.88 20.95
N ASP A 180 7.80 -19.73 21.07
CA ASP A 180 6.88 -19.44 22.16
C ASP A 180 5.74 -20.46 22.25
N LEU A 181 5.19 -20.83 21.08
CA LEU A 181 4.13 -21.83 20.98
C LEU A 181 4.61 -23.18 21.52
N ARG A 182 5.75 -23.68 21.02
CA ARG A 182 6.34 -24.94 21.47
C ARG A 182 6.67 -24.90 22.96
N THR A 183 7.22 -23.82 23.48
CA THR A 183 7.52 -23.68 24.90
C THR A 183 6.25 -23.71 25.75
N ALA A 184 5.21 -22.97 25.35
CA ALA A 184 3.93 -22.92 26.06
C ALA A 184 3.19 -24.28 26.07
N THR A 185 3.34 -25.07 25.02
CA THR A 185 2.69 -26.39 24.88
C THR A 185 3.63 -27.56 25.15
N GLN A 186 4.79 -27.34 25.77
CA GLN A 186 5.79 -28.40 26.04
C GLN A 186 6.18 -29.23 24.80
N GLY A 187 6.22 -28.60 23.63
CA GLY A 187 6.58 -29.20 22.35
C GLY A 187 5.46 -29.97 21.65
N GLN A 188 4.24 -30.01 22.21
CA GLN A 188 3.11 -30.76 21.65
C GLN A 188 2.45 -30.07 20.46
N ALA A 189 2.46 -28.73 20.40
CA ALA A 189 1.94 -27.98 19.27
C ALA A 189 3.04 -27.66 18.24
N PHE A 190 2.65 -27.63 16.98
CA PHE A 190 3.50 -27.26 15.85
C PHE A 190 2.76 -26.28 14.94
N CYS A 191 3.47 -25.32 14.35
CA CYS A 191 2.88 -24.35 13.43
C CYS A 191 3.61 -24.28 12.10
N LEU A 192 2.85 -24.03 11.04
CA LEU A 192 3.35 -23.61 9.74
C LEU A 192 2.88 -22.19 9.46
N GLN A 193 3.73 -21.38 8.84
CA GLN A 193 3.45 -19.97 8.54
C GLN A 193 3.66 -19.75 7.04
N VAL A 194 2.68 -19.14 6.38
CA VAL A 194 2.74 -18.80 4.96
C VAL A 194 2.20 -17.39 4.76
N PHE A 195 2.75 -16.65 3.79
CA PHE A 195 2.20 -15.36 3.40
C PHE A 195 0.77 -15.52 2.86
N ASP A 196 -0.14 -14.69 3.37
CA ASP A 196 -1.55 -14.69 2.95
C ASP A 196 -1.90 -13.40 2.20
N HIS A 197 -1.88 -12.25 2.89
CA HIS A 197 -2.25 -10.96 2.31
C HIS A 197 -1.56 -9.78 3.00
N TRP A 198 -1.86 -8.58 2.51
CA TRP A 198 -1.45 -7.31 3.11
C TRP A 198 -2.63 -6.66 3.82
N ALA A 199 -2.46 -6.26 5.06
CA ALA A 199 -3.46 -5.56 5.85
C ALA A 199 -3.00 -4.15 6.20
N VAL A 200 -3.94 -3.24 6.44
CA VAL A 200 -3.62 -1.87 6.85
C VAL A 200 -3.15 -1.87 8.30
N VAL A 201 -2.00 -1.24 8.57
CA VAL A 201 -1.49 -1.06 9.92
C VAL A 201 -2.42 -0.08 10.66
N PRO A 202 -2.84 -0.39 11.90
CA PRO A 202 -3.63 0.54 12.69
C PRO A 202 -2.85 1.83 12.96
N GLY A 203 -3.53 2.97 12.84
CA GLY A 203 -2.93 4.28 13.05
C GLY A 203 -2.76 5.11 11.79
N ASP A 204 -2.38 6.36 12.03
CA ASP A 204 -2.01 7.30 10.99
C ASP A 204 -0.49 7.44 10.91
N PRO A 205 0.15 7.16 9.76
CA PRO A 205 1.59 7.38 9.61
C PRO A 205 2.00 8.85 9.62
N THR A 206 1.12 9.80 9.28
CA THR A 206 1.47 11.22 9.15
C THR A 206 1.17 12.05 10.40
N ASP A 207 0.43 11.50 11.37
CA ASP A 207 -0.02 12.24 12.57
C ASP A 207 1.15 12.67 13.48
N SER A 208 1.50 13.95 13.43
CA SER A 208 2.63 14.54 14.18
C SER A 208 2.41 14.65 15.69
N SER A 209 1.17 14.52 16.17
CA SER A 209 0.82 14.65 17.59
C SER A 209 1.32 13.48 18.44
N ILE A 210 1.50 12.31 17.83
CA ILE A 210 1.92 11.09 18.52
C ILE A 210 3.42 11.16 18.83
N LYS A 211 3.74 11.19 20.13
CA LYS A 211 5.10 11.13 20.66
C LYS A 211 5.51 9.68 20.90
N LEU A 212 6.54 9.24 20.19
CA LEU A 212 7.10 7.90 20.31
C LEU A 212 8.27 7.90 21.30
N ARG A 213 8.30 6.92 22.20
CA ARG A 213 9.41 6.73 23.13
C ARG A 213 10.43 5.74 22.56
N PRO A 214 11.74 6.05 22.60
CA PRO A 214 12.75 5.09 22.19
C PRO A 214 12.70 3.82 23.03
N LEU A 215 12.98 2.67 22.41
CA LEU A 215 13.07 1.35 23.05
C LEU A 215 11.77 0.81 23.69
N GLU A 216 10.64 1.49 23.52
CA GLU A 216 9.32 0.98 23.89
C GLU A 216 8.55 0.52 22.65
N PRO A 217 7.77 -0.58 22.72
CA PRO A 217 6.89 -0.98 21.62
C PRO A 217 5.72 -0.01 21.48
N ALA A 218 5.46 0.46 20.27
CA ALA A 218 4.27 1.25 19.97
C ALA A 218 3.03 0.34 19.93
N SER A 219 1.92 0.78 20.52
CA SER A 219 0.66 0.03 20.55
C SER A 219 -0.49 0.80 19.89
N GLY A 220 -1.45 0.07 19.35
CA GLY A 220 -2.68 0.63 18.77
C GLY A 220 -2.41 1.61 17.63
N GLN A 221 -2.92 2.84 17.76
CA GLN A 221 -2.88 3.87 16.72
C GLN A 221 -1.49 4.49 16.50
N ALA A 222 -0.52 4.25 17.39
CA ALA A 222 0.84 4.77 17.23
C ALA A 222 1.72 3.90 16.32
N LEU A 223 1.29 2.68 16.01
CA LEU A 223 2.11 1.68 15.32
C LEU A 223 2.51 2.12 13.90
N ALA A 224 1.55 2.61 13.11
CA ALA A 224 1.82 3.07 11.75
C ALA A 224 2.92 4.14 11.70
N ARG A 225 2.84 5.15 12.58
CA ARG A 225 3.85 6.22 12.69
C ARG A 225 5.21 5.68 13.11
N ASP A 226 5.25 4.79 14.10
CA ASP A 226 6.50 4.19 14.59
C ASP A 226 7.23 3.40 13.50
N LEU A 227 6.50 2.56 12.77
CA LEU A 227 7.05 1.77 11.67
C LEU A 227 7.57 2.66 10.54
N VAL A 228 6.81 3.67 10.14
CA VAL A 228 7.25 4.60 9.09
C VAL A 228 8.50 5.37 9.51
N LEU A 229 8.53 5.97 10.70
CA LEU A 229 9.69 6.75 11.16
C LEU A 229 10.94 5.88 11.32
N LYS A 230 10.83 4.68 11.89
CA LYS A 230 11.96 3.74 12.01
C LYS A 230 12.48 3.32 10.64
N THR A 231 11.59 3.04 9.69
CA THR A 231 11.96 2.65 8.32
C THR A 231 12.65 3.82 7.59
N ARG A 232 12.12 5.03 7.72
CA ARG A 232 12.71 6.27 7.16
C ARG A 232 14.11 6.53 7.72
N ARG A 233 14.27 6.47 9.05
CA ARG A 233 15.58 6.62 9.70
C ARG A 233 16.59 5.58 9.21
N ARG A 234 16.19 4.31 9.09
CA ARG A 234 17.04 3.24 8.54
C ARG A 234 17.48 3.52 7.10
N LYS A 235 16.59 4.09 6.28
CA LYS A 235 16.87 4.44 4.87
C LYS A 235 17.56 5.80 4.69
N GLY A 236 17.79 6.57 5.76
CA GLY A 236 18.38 7.91 5.69
C GLY A 236 17.41 8.98 5.16
N LEU A 237 16.10 8.75 5.22
CA LEU A 237 15.07 9.72 4.85
C LEU A 237 14.78 10.67 6.03
N GLY A 238 14.41 11.91 5.71
CA GLY A 238 14.03 12.91 6.72
C GLY A 238 12.77 12.51 7.50
N GLU A 239 12.62 12.95 8.75
CA GLU A 239 11.53 12.49 9.61
C GLU A 239 10.15 13.04 9.22
N GLN A 240 10.10 14.24 8.64
CA GLN A 240 8.86 14.88 8.23
C GLN A 240 8.38 14.36 6.86
N ILE A 241 7.08 14.06 6.78
CA ILE A 241 6.39 13.67 5.56
C ILE A 241 5.51 14.86 5.15
N ALA A 242 6.10 15.81 4.45
CA ALA A 242 5.41 17.02 4.02
C ALA A 242 4.99 16.91 2.54
N VAL A 243 3.74 17.22 2.25
CA VAL A 243 3.20 17.25 0.89
C VAL A 243 3.79 18.42 0.10
N SER A 244 4.08 19.53 0.80
CA SER A 244 4.72 20.72 0.26
C SER A 244 6.01 20.43 -0.52
N LYS A 245 6.79 19.40 -0.14
CA LYS A 245 8.00 19.00 -0.86
C LYS A 245 7.73 18.60 -2.33
N TYR A 246 6.53 18.11 -2.61
CA TYR A 246 6.13 17.62 -3.93
C TYR A 246 5.20 18.60 -4.68
N LEU A 247 4.87 19.74 -4.07
CA LEU A 247 4.03 20.78 -4.66
C LEU A 247 4.86 21.99 -5.08
N ASP A 248 4.37 22.72 -6.07
CA ASP A 248 4.96 24.00 -6.47
C ASP A 248 4.56 25.10 -5.48
N ASP A 249 5.45 26.07 -5.25
CA ASP A 249 5.27 27.09 -4.22
C ASP A 249 3.98 27.90 -4.40
N GLU A 250 3.62 28.20 -5.66
CA GLU A 250 2.36 28.87 -5.98
C GLU A 250 1.14 28.07 -5.53
N PHE A 251 1.19 26.74 -5.70
CA PHE A 251 0.10 25.86 -5.30
C PHE A 251 0.02 25.69 -3.78
N VAL A 252 1.18 25.66 -3.10
CA VAL A 252 1.26 25.66 -1.63
C VAL A 252 0.59 26.92 -1.06
N LEU A 253 0.89 28.09 -1.64
CA LEU A 253 0.26 29.35 -1.24
C LEU A 253 -1.25 29.34 -1.49
N ALA A 254 -1.69 28.84 -2.65
CA ALA A 254 -3.11 28.74 -2.99
C ALA A 254 -3.85 27.80 -2.03
N LEU A 255 -3.28 26.63 -1.70
CA LEU A 255 -3.86 25.70 -0.73
C LEU A 255 -3.95 26.31 0.67
N SER A 256 -2.89 27.00 1.10
CA SER A 256 -2.88 27.69 2.40
C SER A 256 -3.95 28.78 2.46
N ALA A 257 -4.10 29.58 1.39
CA ALA A 257 -5.14 30.60 1.29
C ALA A 257 -6.56 30.00 1.27
N SER A 258 -6.73 28.79 0.74
CA SER A 258 -8.01 28.07 0.71
C SER A 258 -8.41 27.40 2.02
N GLY A 259 -7.57 27.49 3.07
CA GLY A 259 -7.83 26.89 4.38
C GLY A 259 -7.44 25.41 4.51
N HIS A 260 -6.77 24.83 3.52
CA HIS A 260 -6.31 23.43 3.52
C HIS A 260 -4.81 23.31 3.89
N ALA A 261 -4.36 24.17 4.81
CA ALA A 261 -2.97 24.20 5.23
C ALA A 261 -2.55 22.93 6.00
N ASP A 262 -3.52 22.23 6.60
CA ASP A 262 -3.36 20.94 7.28
C ASP A 262 -2.85 19.82 6.35
N LEU A 263 -3.21 19.87 5.06
CA LEU A 263 -2.77 18.91 4.06
C LEU A 263 -1.32 19.11 3.60
N LEU A 264 -0.67 20.22 3.96
CA LEU A 264 0.69 20.52 3.52
C LEU A 264 1.77 19.76 4.33
N GLY A 265 1.38 19.21 5.49
CA GLY A 265 2.23 18.45 6.43
C GLY A 265 2.91 19.33 7.47
#